data_AF-A0A1L5KKY2-F1
#
_entry.id   AF-A0A1L5KKY2-F1
#
_cell.length_a   1.000
_cell.length_b   1.000
_cell.length_c   1.000
_cell.angle_alpha   90.00
_cell.angle_beta   90.00
_cell.angle_gamma   90.00
#
_symmetry.space_group_name_H-M   'P 1'
#
loop_
_entity.id
_entity.type
_entity.pdbx_description
1 polymer ?
#
loop_
_entity_poly.entity_id
_entity_poly.type
_entity_poly.pdbx_seq_one_letter_code
_entity_poly.pdbx_strand_id
1 'polypeptide(L)'
;MLWIWQKKSNNIHDLHSHIWDSWADEDGSIGKAYGYQLGVKHQYREGMMDQVDRVIYDLKHNPYSRRIMTNIYVHQDLHEMNLYPCAYSMTFNVTKKPGHDRLTLNAILNQRSQDILTANNWNVVQYAVLLHMIAQVCGMEVGELVHVIADAHIYDRHIPLVKELIKRKPHPAPIVKLNPEVKDFYQFTTDDLIVENYETWPQIKNIPVAI
;
A
#
# COMPACT_ATOMS: atom_id res chain seq x y z
N MET A 1 -1.88 6.31 -0.80
CA MET A 1 -0.57 5.77 -0.37
C MET A 1 0.23 6.80 0.43
N LEU A 2 0.59 7.96 -0.13
CA LEU A 2 1.37 9.01 0.57
C LEU A 2 0.74 9.43 1.91
N TRP A 3 -0.57 9.66 1.97
CA TRP A 3 -1.29 10.01 3.20
C TRP A 3 -1.06 9.01 4.36
N ILE A 4 -1.07 7.71 4.08
CA ILE A 4 -0.90 6.66 5.10
C ILE A 4 0.57 6.41 5.40
N TRP A 5 1.41 6.18 4.39
CA TRP A 5 2.77 5.69 4.60
C TRP A 5 3.81 6.80 4.76
N GLN A 6 3.62 7.93 4.09
CA GLN A 6 4.57 9.04 4.10
C GLN A 6 4.19 10.08 5.16
N LYS A 7 2.97 10.62 5.07
CA LYS A 7 2.44 11.58 6.05
C LYS A 7 2.11 10.93 7.39
N LYS A 8 1.81 9.64 7.40
CA LYS A 8 1.40 8.89 8.61
C LYS A 8 0.21 9.53 9.30
N SER A 9 -0.71 10.08 8.50
CA SER A 9 -1.89 10.78 8.98
C SER A 9 -3.08 9.83 9.08
N ASN A 10 -3.96 10.16 10.01
CA ASN A 10 -5.29 9.58 10.21
C ASN A 10 -6.40 10.63 10.03
N ASN A 11 -6.09 11.81 9.50
CA ASN A 11 -7.08 12.87 9.27
C ASN A 11 -7.33 13.05 7.78
N ILE A 12 -8.60 12.97 7.36
CA ILE A 12 -9.00 13.04 5.95
C ILE A 12 -8.70 14.39 5.30
N HIS A 13 -8.59 15.46 6.09
CA HIS A 13 -8.25 16.79 5.59
C HIS A 13 -6.84 16.85 4.99
N ASP A 14 -5.92 15.96 5.42
CA ASP A 14 -4.58 15.84 4.86
C ASP A 14 -4.53 15.09 3.51
N LEU A 15 -5.59 14.35 3.19
CA LEU A 15 -5.71 13.52 1.98
C LEU A 15 -6.28 14.31 0.80
N HIS A 16 -7.12 15.31 1.06
CA HIS A 16 -7.85 16.08 0.04
C HIS A 16 -8.66 15.20 -0.94
N SER A 17 -9.37 14.21 -0.40
CA SER A 17 -10.23 13.28 -1.15
C SER A 17 -11.45 12.90 -0.30
N HIS A 18 -12.50 12.38 -0.95
CA HIS A 18 -13.76 11.99 -0.30
C HIS A 18 -13.89 10.49 0.00
N ILE A 19 -12.87 9.69 -0.35
CA ILE A 19 -12.94 8.23 -0.27
C ILE A 19 -12.94 7.67 1.16
N TRP A 20 -12.65 8.50 2.18
CA TRP A 20 -12.62 8.12 3.59
C TRP A 20 -13.71 8.80 4.44
N ASP A 21 -14.55 9.65 3.83
CA ASP A 21 -15.50 10.50 4.55
C ASP A 21 -16.47 9.70 5.42
N SER A 22 -16.90 8.51 4.96
CA SER A 22 -17.82 7.65 5.71
C SER A 22 -17.25 7.04 6.99
N TRP A 23 -15.93 7.12 7.20
CA TRP A 23 -15.24 6.58 8.38
C TRP A 23 -14.60 7.68 9.24
N ALA A 24 -14.76 8.95 8.87
CA ALA A 24 -14.23 10.06 9.64
C ALA A 24 -15.21 10.50 10.74
N ASP A 25 -14.67 10.92 11.88
CA ASP A 25 -15.39 11.64 12.92
C ASP A 25 -15.63 13.11 12.53
N GLU A 26 -16.26 13.89 13.41
CA GLU A 26 -16.61 15.29 13.18
C GLU A 26 -15.39 16.20 12.91
N ASP A 27 -14.21 15.83 13.42
CA ASP A 27 -12.94 16.55 13.24
C ASP A 27 -12.10 15.99 12.08
N GLY A 28 -12.66 15.04 11.32
CA GLY A 28 -12.02 14.42 10.16
C GLY A 28 -11.07 13.26 10.48
N SER A 29 -10.98 12.83 11.74
CA SER A 29 -10.10 11.72 12.14
C SER A 29 -10.78 10.36 11.89
N ILE A 30 -10.00 9.37 11.45
CA ILE A 30 -10.45 7.96 11.38
C ILE A 30 -10.05 7.16 12.64
N GLY A 31 -9.69 7.85 13.72
CA GLY A 31 -9.22 7.27 14.97
C GLY A 31 -7.78 6.79 14.90
N LYS A 32 -7.37 5.87 15.78
CA LYS A 32 -6.01 5.31 15.87
C LYS A 32 -5.69 4.30 14.76
N ALA A 33 -6.11 4.57 13.53
CA ALA A 33 -6.04 3.63 12.41
C ALA A 33 -4.98 4.04 11.37
N TYR A 34 -4.55 3.07 10.56
CA TYR A 34 -3.70 3.26 9.37
C TYR A 34 -2.43 4.10 9.60
N GLY A 35 -2.41 5.35 9.11
CA GLY A 35 -1.23 6.22 9.19
C GLY A 35 -0.81 6.49 10.62
N TYR A 36 -1.77 6.62 11.55
CA TYR A 36 -1.49 6.75 12.98
C TYR A 36 -0.59 5.61 13.47
N GLN A 37 -0.96 4.36 13.18
CA GLN A 37 -0.21 3.18 13.61
C GLN A 37 1.17 3.07 12.96
N LEU A 38 1.32 3.53 11.72
CA LEU A 38 2.64 3.62 11.07
C LEU A 38 3.52 4.71 11.67
N GLY A 39 2.94 5.77 12.25
CA GLY A 39 3.63 6.89 12.88
C GLY A 39 3.97 6.71 14.36
N VAL A 40 3.43 5.68 15.02
CA VAL A 40 3.80 5.36 16.41
C VAL A 40 5.28 4.96 16.46
N LYS A 41 6.06 5.66 17.27
CA LYS A 41 7.48 5.36 17.48
C LYS A 41 7.66 4.30 18.55
N HIS A 42 8.58 3.38 18.28
CA HIS A 42 8.98 2.31 19.18
C HIS A 42 10.48 2.38 19.48
N GLN A 43 10.87 1.89 20.66
CA GLN A 43 12.27 1.77 21.04
C GLN A 43 12.88 0.55 20.36
N TYR A 44 13.86 0.78 19.50
CA TYR A 44 14.73 -0.25 18.95
C TYR A 44 16.15 -0.12 19.54
N ARG A 45 17.02 -1.10 19.26
CA ARG A 45 18.43 -1.02 19.70
C ARG A 45 19.14 0.20 19.11
N GLU A 46 18.75 0.59 17.91
CA GLU A 46 19.36 1.66 17.12
C GLU A 46 18.73 3.04 17.38
N GLY A 47 17.67 3.11 18.19
CA GLY A 47 16.99 4.34 18.56
C GLY A 47 15.47 4.27 18.45
N MET A 48 14.82 5.41 18.67
CA MET A 48 13.38 5.57 18.46
C MET A 48 13.09 5.74 16.98
N MET A 49 12.31 4.81 16.41
CA MET A 49 11.85 4.86 15.02
C MET A 49 10.38 4.48 14.97
N ASP A 50 9.67 4.98 13.96
CA ASP A 50 8.38 4.40 13.61
C ASP A 50 8.54 3.23 12.63
N GLN A 51 7.44 2.58 12.24
CA GLN A 51 7.51 1.34 11.46
C GLN A 51 8.10 1.55 10.06
N VAL A 52 7.87 2.71 9.43
CA VAL A 52 8.37 3.02 8.08
C VAL A 52 9.88 3.29 8.14
N ASP A 53 10.31 4.11 9.10
CA ASP A 53 11.73 4.37 9.34
C ASP A 53 12.48 3.08 9.68
N ARG A 54 11.86 2.22 10.50
CA ARG A 54 12.44 0.92 10.84
C ARG A 54 12.65 0.03 9.61
N VAL A 55 11.65 -0.06 8.72
CA VAL A 55 11.77 -0.83 7.47
C VAL A 55 12.90 -0.29 6.60
N ILE A 56 12.96 1.02 6.37
CA ILE A 56 14.00 1.64 5.54
C ILE A 56 15.38 1.44 6.18
N TYR A 57 15.50 1.57 7.51
CA TYR A 57 16.72 1.31 8.25
C TYR A 57 17.21 -0.12 8.04
N ASP A 58 16.34 -1.11 8.26
CA ASP A 58 16.71 -2.53 8.10
C ASP A 58 17.07 -2.87 6.66
N LEU A 59 16.35 -2.35 5.67
CA LEU A 59 16.68 -2.56 4.27
C LEU A 59 18.06 -2.01 3.89
N LYS A 60 18.50 -0.91 4.52
CA LYS A 60 19.81 -0.30 4.27
C LYS A 60 20.94 -0.96 5.04
N HIS A 61 20.71 -1.43 6.27
CA HIS A 61 21.77 -1.89 7.18
C HIS A 61 21.78 -3.40 7.43
N ASN A 62 20.65 -4.08 7.23
CA ASN A 62 20.49 -5.52 7.43
C ASN A 62 19.50 -6.13 6.41
N PRO A 63 19.78 -6.00 5.10
CA PRO A 63 18.80 -6.28 4.04
C PRO A 63 18.26 -7.71 4.02
N TYR A 64 19.06 -8.68 4.47
CA TYR A 64 18.66 -10.10 4.52
C TYR A 64 17.94 -10.48 5.81
N SER A 65 17.58 -9.50 6.66
CA SER A 65 16.75 -9.74 7.83
C SER A 65 15.42 -10.36 7.43
N ARG A 66 15.03 -11.42 8.14
CA ARG A 66 13.72 -12.08 7.98
C ARG A 66 12.62 -11.43 8.83
N ARG A 67 12.87 -10.20 9.30
CA ARG A 67 12.03 -9.47 10.29
C ARG A 67 11.62 -8.08 9.81
N ILE A 68 11.84 -7.76 8.53
CA ILE A 68 11.51 -6.45 7.97
C ILE A 68 10.01 -6.43 7.68
N MET A 69 9.21 -5.79 8.52
CA MET A 69 7.76 -5.76 8.36
C MET A 69 7.09 -4.55 9.01
N THR A 70 5.85 -4.30 8.60
CA THR A 70 4.90 -3.41 9.27
C THR A 70 3.65 -4.19 9.67
N ASN A 71 2.99 -3.77 10.75
CA ASN A 71 1.68 -4.27 11.14
C ASN A 71 0.87 -3.13 11.79
N ILE A 72 -0.28 -2.83 11.21
CA ILE A 72 -1.18 -1.76 11.67
C ILE A 72 -2.45 -2.30 12.35
N TYR A 73 -2.55 -3.63 12.54
CA TYR A 73 -3.64 -4.25 13.31
C TYR A 73 -3.27 -4.33 14.80
N VAL A 74 -3.31 -3.20 15.48
CA VAL A 74 -2.94 -3.10 16.90
C VAL A 74 -4.16 -3.34 17.78
N HIS A 75 -4.24 -4.53 18.39
CA HIS A 75 -5.39 -4.99 19.18
C HIS A 75 -5.81 -4.03 20.29
N GLN A 76 -4.82 -3.41 20.96
CA GLN A 76 -5.07 -2.47 22.04
C GLN A 76 -5.82 -1.21 21.57
N ASP A 77 -5.60 -0.78 20.33
CA ASP A 77 -6.17 0.45 19.78
C ASP A 77 -7.42 0.20 18.91
N LEU A 78 -7.82 -1.06 18.68
CA LEU A 78 -8.96 -1.37 17.78
C LEU A 78 -10.24 -0.63 18.20
N HIS A 79 -10.50 -0.54 19.51
CA HIS A 79 -11.68 0.15 20.03
C HIS A 79 -11.72 1.66 19.71
N GLU A 80 -10.60 2.23 19.27
CA GLU A 80 -10.46 3.64 18.86
C GLU A 80 -10.24 3.77 17.34
N MET A 81 -10.50 2.72 16.55
CA MET A 81 -10.43 2.76 15.09
C MET A 81 -11.83 2.79 14.48
N ASN A 82 -12.14 3.80 13.68
CA ASN A 82 -13.42 3.87 12.98
C ASN A 82 -13.53 2.82 11.87
N LEU A 83 -12.39 2.39 11.32
CA LEU A 83 -12.29 1.23 10.44
C LEU A 83 -11.01 0.44 10.74
N TYR A 84 -11.17 -0.86 11.00
CA TYR A 84 -10.02 -1.73 11.24
C TYR A 84 -9.29 -1.97 9.91
N PRO A 85 -7.95 -1.92 9.86
CA PRO A 85 -7.20 -2.11 8.63
C PRO A 85 -7.54 -3.41 7.88
N CYS A 86 -7.94 -3.29 6.61
CA CYS A 86 -8.13 -4.44 5.72
C CYS A 86 -6.77 -5.02 5.32
N ALA A 87 -5.96 -4.19 4.65
CA ALA A 87 -4.57 -4.47 4.29
C ALA A 87 -3.67 -4.08 5.47
N TYR A 88 -3.38 -5.04 6.34
CA TYR A 88 -2.92 -4.73 7.70
C TYR A 88 -1.44 -4.96 7.94
N SER A 89 -0.75 -5.71 7.05
CA SER A 89 0.68 -5.96 7.21
C SER A 89 1.38 -6.08 5.87
N MET A 90 2.59 -5.54 5.83
CA MET A 90 3.57 -5.75 4.76
C MET A 90 4.81 -6.38 5.35
N THR A 91 5.28 -7.47 4.74
CA THR A 91 6.57 -8.10 5.04
C THR A 91 7.49 -7.94 3.84
N PHE A 92 8.72 -7.51 4.05
CA PHE A 92 9.70 -7.27 3.01
C PHE A 92 10.78 -8.36 3.04
N ASN A 93 11.24 -8.78 1.87
CA ASN A 93 12.31 -9.76 1.71
C ASN A 93 13.24 -9.35 0.56
N VAL A 94 14.54 -9.44 0.81
CA VAL A 94 15.56 -9.07 -0.16
C VAL A 94 16.24 -10.32 -0.73
N THR A 95 16.34 -10.38 -2.05
CA THR A 95 17.04 -11.43 -2.77
C THR A 95 18.14 -10.85 -3.65
N LYS A 96 19.11 -11.69 -4.05
CA LYS A 96 20.14 -11.36 -5.04
C LYS A 96 19.91 -12.22 -6.27
N LYS A 97 19.46 -11.62 -7.37
CA LYS A 97 19.31 -12.33 -8.64
C LYS A 97 20.69 -12.63 -9.23
N PRO A 98 20.97 -13.86 -9.71
CA PRO A 98 22.21 -14.17 -10.40
C PRO A 98 22.44 -13.22 -11.58
N GLY A 99 23.64 -12.64 -11.68
CA GLY A 99 24.00 -11.72 -12.76
C GLY A 99 23.49 -10.28 -12.64
N HIS A 100 22.82 -9.91 -11.54
CA HIS A 100 22.38 -8.54 -11.28
C HIS A 100 23.33 -7.81 -10.31
N ASP A 101 23.55 -6.51 -10.49
CA ASP A 101 24.42 -5.70 -9.63
C ASP A 101 23.73 -5.22 -8.35
N ARG A 102 22.42 -4.98 -8.41
CA ARG A 102 21.62 -4.52 -7.27
C ARG A 102 20.97 -5.69 -6.52
N LEU A 103 20.53 -5.42 -5.31
CA LEU A 103 19.62 -6.32 -4.57
C LEU A 103 18.20 -6.14 -5.11
N THR A 104 17.36 -7.16 -4.98
CA THR A 104 15.95 -7.11 -5.39
C THR A 104 15.06 -7.10 -4.15
N LEU A 105 14.19 -6.10 -4.03
CA LEU A 105 13.22 -5.99 -2.95
C LEU A 105 11.89 -6.64 -3.35
N ASN A 106 11.44 -7.61 -2.56
CA ASN A 106 10.15 -8.28 -2.70
C ASN A 106 9.29 -7.94 -1.47
N ALA A 107 7.97 -8.06 -1.60
CA ALA A 107 7.06 -7.84 -0.50
C ALA A 107 5.88 -8.81 -0.48
N ILE A 108 5.35 -9.06 0.71
CA ILE A 108 4.12 -9.80 0.95
C ILE A 108 3.14 -8.85 1.63
N LEU A 109 2.00 -8.62 0.99
CA LEU A 109 0.86 -7.89 1.54
C LEU A 109 -0.13 -8.88 2.14
N ASN A 110 -0.42 -8.76 3.44
CA ASN A 110 -1.48 -9.52 4.09
C ASN A 110 -2.73 -8.66 4.24
N GLN A 111 -3.84 -9.15 3.69
CA GLN A 111 -5.14 -8.49 3.72
C GLN A 111 -6.21 -9.43 4.25
N ARG A 112 -6.87 -9.03 5.35
CA ARG A 112 -7.89 -9.87 6.02
C ARG A 112 -9.20 -9.96 5.22
N SER A 113 -9.52 -8.94 4.43
CA SER A 113 -10.79 -8.84 3.70
C SER A 113 -10.61 -7.93 2.48
N GLN A 114 -11.13 -8.32 1.33
CA GLN A 114 -11.03 -7.60 0.07
C GLN A 114 -12.33 -7.68 -0.74
N ASP A 115 -12.95 -6.52 -0.98
CA ASP A 115 -13.93 -6.38 -2.06
C ASP A 115 -13.19 -6.42 -3.40
N ILE A 116 -13.45 -7.48 -4.16
CA ILE A 116 -12.76 -7.76 -5.43
C ILE A 116 -13.10 -6.73 -6.51
N LEU A 117 -14.32 -6.21 -6.55
CA LEU A 117 -14.72 -5.28 -7.61
C LEU A 117 -14.28 -3.85 -7.31
N THR A 118 -14.53 -3.37 -6.09
CA THR A 118 -14.39 -1.93 -5.79
C THR A 118 -13.03 -1.55 -5.23
N ALA A 119 -12.35 -2.45 -4.50
CA ALA A 119 -11.14 -2.13 -3.75
C ALA A 119 -9.89 -2.85 -4.24
N ASN A 120 -10.01 -4.04 -4.84
CA ASN A 120 -8.84 -4.86 -5.12
C ASN A 120 -7.80 -4.21 -6.03
N ASN A 121 -8.23 -3.57 -7.14
CA ASN A 121 -7.29 -2.90 -8.03
C ASN A 121 -6.55 -1.75 -7.33
N TRP A 122 -7.24 -0.99 -6.47
CA TRP A 122 -6.62 0.06 -5.66
C TRP A 122 -5.54 -0.52 -4.75
N ASN A 123 -5.85 -1.60 -4.03
CA ASN A 123 -4.92 -2.25 -3.13
C ASN A 123 -3.70 -2.83 -3.86
N VAL A 124 -3.89 -3.53 -4.98
CA VAL A 124 -2.77 -4.06 -5.76
C VAL A 124 -1.86 -2.93 -6.27
N VAL A 125 -2.43 -1.92 -6.92
CA VAL A 125 -1.65 -0.83 -7.52
C VAL A 125 -0.95 0.00 -6.45
N GLN A 126 -1.64 0.38 -5.38
CA GLN A 126 -1.04 1.26 -4.37
C GLN A 126 0.14 0.59 -3.65
N TYR A 127 0.06 -0.71 -3.34
CA TYR A 127 1.14 -1.44 -2.69
C TYR A 127 2.27 -1.82 -3.66
N ALA A 128 1.97 -1.99 -4.95
CA ALA A 128 3.00 -2.08 -5.97
C ALA A 128 3.79 -0.75 -6.07
N VAL A 129 3.11 0.39 -6.11
CA VAL A 129 3.77 1.70 -6.11
C VAL A 129 4.62 1.91 -4.84
N LEU A 130 4.11 1.50 -3.67
CA LEU A 130 4.89 1.54 -2.43
C LEU A 130 6.17 0.70 -2.51
N LEU A 131 6.09 -0.51 -3.08
CA LEU A 131 7.26 -1.38 -3.29
C LEU A 131 8.29 -0.68 -4.19
N HIS A 132 7.84 -0.02 -5.27
CA HIS A 132 8.71 0.78 -6.13
C HIS A 132 9.39 1.92 -5.35
N MET A 133 8.64 2.66 -4.53
CA MET A 133 9.17 3.79 -3.75
C MET A 133 10.26 3.32 -2.76
N ILE A 134 9.98 2.27 -2.00
CA ILE A 134 10.93 1.73 -1.01
C ILE A 134 12.17 1.14 -1.71
N ALA A 135 11.98 0.37 -2.79
CA ALA A 135 13.10 -0.18 -3.55
C ALA A 135 14.03 0.93 -4.06
N GLN A 136 13.47 2.03 -4.59
CA GLN A 136 14.23 3.16 -5.11
C GLN A 136 15.12 3.80 -4.04
N VAL A 137 14.55 4.19 -2.90
CA VAL A 137 15.28 4.90 -1.83
C VAL A 137 16.26 4.01 -1.06
N CYS A 138 16.11 2.70 -1.21
CA CYS A 138 17.05 1.69 -0.69
C CYS A 138 18.07 1.22 -1.75
N GLY A 139 18.08 1.78 -2.96
CA GLY A 139 19.05 1.41 -3.99
C GLY A 139 18.84 -0.01 -4.54
N MET A 140 17.63 -0.55 -4.46
CA MET A 140 17.28 -1.90 -4.89
C MET A 140 16.48 -1.90 -6.19
N GLU A 141 16.47 -3.02 -6.90
CA GLU A 141 15.53 -3.31 -7.97
C GLU A 141 14.18 -3.75 -7.38
N VAL A 142 13.10 -3.46 -8.10
CA VAL A 142 11.78 -3.95 -7.74
C VAL A 142 11.67 -5.45 -8.07
N GLY A 143 11.17 -6.22 -7.10
CA GLY A 143 10.89 -7.64 -7.20
C GLY A 143 9.40 -7.93 -7.23
N GLU A 144 9.03 -9.04 -6.60
CA GLU A 144 7.65 -9.53 -6.57
C GLU A 144 6.84 -8.92 -5.42
N LEU A 145 5.58 -8.59 -5.69
CA LEU A 145 4.56 -8.32 -4.68
C LEU A 145 3.61 -9.52 -4.60
N VAL A 146 3.63 -10.22 -3.47
CA VAL A 146 2.69 -11.31 -3.18
C VAL A 146 1.52 -10.76 -2.37
N HIS A 147 0.31 -10.79 -2.92
CA HIS A 147 -0.89 -10.32 -2.23
C HIS A 147 -1.67 -11.50 -1.66
N VAL A 148 -1.61 -11.67 -0.33
CA VAL A 148 -2.33 -12.70 0.41
C VAL A 148 -3.65 -12.10 0.90
N ILE A 149 -4.76 -12.67 0.45
CA ILE A 149 -6.12 -12.24 0.80
C ILE A 149 -6.81 -13.41 1.52
N ALA A 150 -7.30 -13.17 2.74
CA ALA A 150 -8.01 -14.19 3.50
C ALA A 150 -9.47 -14.33 3.03
N ASP A 151 -10.26 -13.25 3.15
CA ASP A 151 -11.63 -13.19 2.63
C ASP A 151 -11.63 -12.37 1.32
N ALA A 152 -11.69 -13.06 0.19
CA ALA A 152 -11.85 -12.48 -1.13
C ALA A 152 -13.32 -12.62 -1.57
N HIS A 153 -14.06 -11.51 -1.60
CA HIS A 153 -15.50 -11.55 -1.85
C HIS A 153 -15.96 -10.59 -2.95
N ILE A 154 -17.13 -10.92 -3.50
CA ILE A 154 -17.88 -10.12 -4.46
C ILE A 154 -19.29 -9.99 -3.88
N TYR A 155 -19.81 -8.77 -3.77
CA TYR A 155 -21.21 -8.57 -3.38
C TYR A 155 -22.15 -9.07 -4.49
N ASP A 156 -23.31 -9.65 -4.14
CA ASP A 156 -24.24 -10.22 -5.12
C ASP A 156 -24.66 -9.21 -6.21
N ARG A 157 -24.91 -7.97 -5.80
CA ARG A 157 -25.24 -6.84 -6.70
C ARG A 157 -24.13 -6.50 -7.70
N HIS A 158 -22.90 -6.94 -7.45
CA HIS A 158 -21.75 -6.72 -8.31
C HIS A 158 -21.50 -7.87 -9.30
N ILE A 159 -22.12 -9.04 -9.11
CA ILE A 159 -21.93 -10.22 -9.97
C ILE A 159 -22.17 -9.90 -11.46
N PRO A 160 -23.23 -9.17 -11.88
CA PRO A 160 -23.43 -8.82 -13.28
C PRO A 160 -22.28 -7.99 -13.87
N LEU A 161 -21.72 -7.05 -13.09
CA LEU A 161 -20.60 -6.20 -13.50
C LEU A 161 -19.31 -7.02 -13.64
N VAL A 162 -19.01 -7.88 -12.67
CA VAL A 162 -17.84 -8.77 -12.73
C VAL A 162 -17.92 -9.69 -13.94
N LYS A 163 -19.10 -10.27 -14.23
CA LYS A 163 -19.32 -11.12 -15.43
C LYS A 163 -19.08 -10.39 -16.74
N GLU A 164 -19.30 -9.09 -16.80
CA GLU A 164 -18.96 -8.26 -17.96
C GLU A 164 -17.46 -8.02 -18.04
N LEU A 165 -16.83 -7.62 -16.92
CA LEU A 165 -15.40 -7.32 -16.86
C LEU A 165 -14.52 -8.51 -17.26
N ILE A 166 -14.83 -9.72 -16.78
CA ILE A 166 -14.01 -10.91 -17.07
C ILE A 166 -14.09 -11.37 -18.54
N LYS A 167 -15.01 -10.81 -19.34
CA LYS A 167 -15.07 -11.05 -20.79
C LYS A 167 -14.14 -10.13 -21.58
N ARG A 168 -13.67 -9.05 -20.97
CA ARG A 168 -12.78 -8.07 -21.62
C ARG A 168 -11.39 -8.67 -21.74
N LYS A 169 -10.80 -8.61 -22.94
CA LYS A 169 -9.45 -9.10 -23.16
C LYS A 169 -8.44 -8.16 -22.49
N PRO A 170 -7.53 -8.63 -21.62
CA PRO A 170 -6.53 -7.75 -21.01
C PRO A 170 -5.63 -7.09 -22.06
N HIS A 171 -5.36 -5.79 -21.88
CA HIS A 171 -4.28 -5.08 -22.60
C HIS A 171 -2.91 -5.42 -21.98
N PRO A 172 -1.79 -5.17 -22.68
CA PRO A 172 -0.47 -5.22 -22.06
C PRO A 172 -0.39 -4.34 -20.81
N ALA A 173 0.43 -4.74 -19.84
CA ALA A 173 0.66 -3.95 -18.64
C ALA A 173 1.31 -2.59 -19.01
N PRO A 174 0.94 -1.49 -18.33
CA PRO A 174 1.61 -0.21 -18.53
C PRO A 174 3.05 -0.28 -18.03
N ILE A 175 3.86 0.68 -18.47
CA ILE A 175 5.19 0.90 -17.92
C ILE A 175 5.06 1.89 -16.77
N VAL A 176 5.39 1.45 -15.55
CA VAL A 176 5.36 2.28 -14.34
C VAL A 176 6.79 2.63 -13.93
N LYS A 177 7.06 3.93 -13.79
CA LYS A 177 8.34 4.49 -13.35
C LYS A 177 8.11 5.49 -12.23
N LEU A 178 9.14 5.71 -11.42
CA LEU A 178 9.20 6.82 -10.48
C LEU A 178 10.25 7.83 -10.94
N ASN A 179 10.10 9.10 -10.56
CA ASN A 179 11.12 10.11 -10.76
C ASN A 179 12.45 9.64 -10.14
N PRO A 180 13.51 9.42 -10.95
CA PRO A 180 14.75 8.84 -10.46
C PRO A 180 15.52 9.78 -9.53
N GLU A 181 15.24 11.09 -9.54
CA GLU A 181 15.94 12.08 -8.72
C GLU A 181 15.52 12.02 -7.24
N VAL A 182 14.36 11.44 -6.93
CA VAL A 182 13.89 11.31 -5.55
C VAL A 182 14.66 10.19 -4.84
N LYS A 183 15.48 10.57 -3.84
CA LYS A 183 16.30 9.63 -3.04
C LYS A 183 15.82 9.45 -1.60
N ASP A 184 14.84 10.24 -1.19
CA ASP A 184 14.22 10.18 0.13
C ASP A 184 12.74 9.79 0.00
N PHE A 185 12.32 8.83 0.83
CA PHE A 185 10.93 8.35 0.84
C PHE A 185 9.95 9.48 1.14
N TYR A 186 10.36 10.44 1.96
CA TYR A 186 9.53 11.56 2.40
C TYR A 186 9.44 12.70 1.38
N GLN A 187 10.20 12.62 0.27
CA GLN A 187 10.19 13.63 -0.78
C GLN A 187 9.31 13.26 -1.99
N PHE A 188 8.80 12.03 -2.06
CA PHE A 188 7.88 11.65 -3.14
C PHE A 188 6.59 12.48 -3.10
N THR A 189 6.17 12.90 -4.28
CA THR A 189 4.89 13.55 -4.56
C THR A 189 4.08 12.72 -5.56
N THR A 190 2.84 13.12 -5.82
CA THR A 190 2.02 12.46 -6.86
C THR A 190 2.59 12.65 -8.26
N ASP A 191 3.34 13.73 -8.49
CA ASP A 191 3.91 14.06 -9.80
C ASP A 191 5.12 13.17 -10.16
N ASP A 192 5.67 12.47 -9.17
CA ASP A 192 6.79 11.56 -9.36
C ASP A 192 6.37 10.18 -9.91
N LEU A 193 5.07 9.88 -9.97
CA LEU A 193 4.56 8.64 -10.55
C LEU A 193 4.31 8.81 -12.05
N ILE A 194 5.09 8.08 -12.85
CA ILE A 194 5.00 8.11 -14.31
C ILE A 194 4.40 6.79 -14.78
N VAL A 195 3.27 6.86 -15.49
CA VAL A 195 2.60 5.70 -16.09
C VAL A 195 2.49 5.91 -17.60
N GLU A 196 3.22 5.09 -18.35
CA GLU A 196 3.26 5.13 -19.81
C GLU A 196 2.50 3.92 -20.39
N ASN A 197 1.94 4.08 -21.59
CA ASN A 197 1.23 3.01 -22.33
C ASN A 197 0.07 2.38 -21.55
N TYR A 198 -0.65 3.18 -20.75
CA TYR A 198 -1.81 2.69 -20.01
C TYR A 198 -3.06 2.68 -20.88
N GLU A 199 -3.35 1.53 -21.47
CA GLU A 199 -4.56 1.27 -22.23
C GLU A 199 -5.64 0.65 -21.35
N THR A 200 -6.88 1.16 -21.44
CA THR A 200 -8.01 0.68 -20.64
C THR A 200 -9.26 0.50 -21.47
N TRP A 201 -10.06 -0.50 -21.11
CA TRP A 201 -11.46 -0.58 -21.56
C TRP A 201 -12.32 0.54 -20.96
N PRO A 202 -13.50 0.84 -21.55
CA PRO A 202 -14.42 1.82 -21.00
C PRO A 202 -14.73 1.56 -19.52
N GLN A 203 -14.59 2.60 -18.70
CA GLN A 203 -14.80 2.51 -17.27
C GLN A 203 -16.27 2.18 -16.94
N ILE A 204 -16.49 1.23 -16.01
CA ILE A 204 -17.79 1.06 -15.36
C ILE A 204 -17.92 2.13 -14.27
N LYS A 205 -18.96 2.94 -14.35
CA LYS A 205 -19.24 4.02 -13.40
C LYS A 205 -20.35 3.64 -12.42
N ASN A 206 -20.44 4.38 -11.31
CA ASN A 206 -21.52 4.29 -10.33
C ASN A 206 -21.71 2.88 -9.73
N ILE A 207 -20.59 2.20 -9.43
CA ILE A 207 -20.63 0.92 -8.72
C ILE A 207 -21.04 1.19 -7.27
N PRO A 208 -22.15 0.62 -6.77
CA PRO A 208 -22.59 0.87 -5.41
C PRO A 208 -21.61 0.25 -4.40
N VAL A 209 -20.97 1.07 -3.58
CA VAL A 209 -20.04 0.61 -2.53
C VAL A 209 -20.83 0.25 -1.27
N ALA A 210 -20.46 -0.84 -0.62
CA ALA A 210 -21.01 -1.16 0.70
C ALA A 210 -20.27 -0.33 1.75
N ILE A 211 -21.01 0.31 2.65
CA ILE A 211 -20.49 1.03 3.82
C ILE A 211 -20.74 0.15 5.04
#